data_AF-A0A1D7QEE2-F1
#
_entry.id   AF-A0A1D7QEE2-F1
#
_cell.length_a   1.000
_cell.length_b   1.000
_cell.length_c   1.000
_cell.angle_alpha   90.00
_cell.angle_beta   90.00
_cell.angle_gamma   90.00
#
_symmetry.space_group_name_H-M   'P 1'
#
loop_
_entity.id
_entity.type
_entity.pdbx_description
1 polymer ?
#
loop_
_entity_poly.entity_id
_entity_poly.type
_entity_poly.pdbx_seq_one_letter_code
_entity_poly.pdbx_strand_id
1 'polypeptide(L)'
;MKTIDDLQLENELQELYLVTKYWLSGLEFCKGELNFFRKLSSGYICNIKGKISNLQLLLQRTEMLERKIKEASLHVTAYLKFLEPIILDSTQNISILLLNKHLDLENEINILFEDFQYVKQEIFGAQDPLILTKAH
;
A
#
# COMPACT_ATOMS: atom_id res chain seq x y z
N MET A 1 1.51 -30.73 -26.12
CA MET A 1 2.93 -30.54 -25.72
C MET A 1 3.14 -29.04 -25.67
N LYS A 2 3.40 -28.48 -24.47
CA LYS A 2 3.62 -27.03 -24.32
C LYS A 2 4.93 -26.65 -25.00
N THR A 3 4.92 -25.52 -25.71
CA THR A 3 6.12 -24.92 -26.32
C THR A 3 6.96 -24.22 -25.24
N ILE A 4 8.19 -23.84 -25.59
CA ILE A 4 9.04 -23.04 -24.68
C ILE A 4 8.38 -21.69 -24.37
N ASP A 5 7.73 -21.10 -25.37
CA ASP A 5 7.01 -19.82 -25.23
C ASP A 5 5.81 -19.96 -24.27
N ASP A 6 5.09 -21.09 -24.31
CA ASP A 6 3.99 -21.36 -23.37
C ASP A 6 4.47 -21.46 -21.91
N LEU A 7 5.66 -22.03 -21.68
CA LEU A 7 6.25 -22.14 -20.35
C LEU A 7 6.76 -20.79 -19.83
N GLN A 8 7.32 -19.96 -20.71
CA GLN A 8 7.77 -18.63 -20.35
C GLN A 8 6.58 -17.73 -19.96
N LEU A 9 5.51 -17.76 -20.76
CA LEU A 9 4.28 -17.00 -20.49
C LEU A 9 3.65 -17.39 -19.15
N GLU A 10 3.61 -18.68 -18.85
CA GLU A 10 3.10 -19.20 -17.58
C GLU A 10 3.92 -18.68 -16.39
N ASN A 11 5.24 -18.68 -16.50
CA ASN A 11 6.12 -18.11 -15.46
C ASN A 11 5.88 -16.61 -15.27
N GLU A 12 5.82 -15.83 -16.35
CA GLU A 12 5.58 -14.38 -16.28
C GLU A 12 4.24 -14.06 -15.61
N LEU A 13 3.19 -14.82 -15.91
CA LEU A 13 1.89 -14.70 -15.26
C LEU A 13 1.92 -15.06 -13.77
N GLN A 14 2.67 -16.09 -13.38
CA GLN A 14 2.86 -16.47 -11.99
C GLN A 14 3.63 -15.38 -11.21
N GLU A 15 4.68 -14.82 -11.79
CA GLU A 15 5.42 -13.70 -11.21
C GLU A 15 4.52 -12.49 -10.97
N LEU A 16 3.72 -12.14 -11.98
CA LEU A 16 2.79 -11.01 -11.91
C LEU A 16 1.74 -11.21 -10.81
N TYR A 17 1.24 -12.43 -10.64
CA TYR A 17 0.34 -12.78 -9.54
C TYR A 17 1.01 -12.67 -8.17
N LEU A 18 2.25 -13.13 -8.03
CA LEU A 18 3.03 -13.03 -6.80
C LEU A 18 3.30 -11.56 -6.42
N VAL A 19 3.72 -10.74 -7.40
CA VAL A 19 3.91 -9.30 -7.22
C VAL A 19 2.61 -8.62 -6.77
N THR A 20 1.48 -8.97 -7.40
CA THR A 20 0.18 -8.42 -7.03
C THR A 20 -0.22 -8.81 -5.59
N LYS A 21 0.06 -10.05 -5.16
CA LYS A 21 -0.13 -10.48 -3.76
C LYS A 21 0.78 -9.74 -2.78
N TYR A 22 2.01 -9.47 -3.19
CA TYR A 22 2.96 -8.70 -2.40
C TYR A 22 2.43 -7.26 -2.17
N TRP A 23 1.89 -6.61 -3.20
CA TRP A 23 1.24 -5.30 -3.06
C TRP A 23 0.11 -5.31 -2.04
N LEU A 24 -0.78 -6.31 -2.10
CA LEU A 24 -1.90 -6.43 -1.15
C LEU A 24 -1.40 -6.56 0.30
N SER A 25 -0.34 -7.34 0.51
CA SER A 25 0.27 -7.50 1.83
C SER A 25 0.91 -6.20 2.32
N GLY A 26 1.59 -5.47 1.42
CA GLY A 26 2.17 -4.16 1.71
C GLY A 26 1.11 -3.12 2.07
N LEU A 27 -0.02 -3.10 1.36
CA LEU A 27 -1.15 -2.21 1.66
C LEU A 27 -1.77 -2.50 3.03
N GLU A 28 -2.00 -3.77 3.38
CA GLU A 28 -2.52 -4.13 4.71
C GLU A 28 -1.52 -3.78 5.82
N PHE A 29 -0.21 -3.92 5.58
CA PHE A 29 0.81 -3.43 6.50
C PHE A 29 0.72 -1.91 6.71
N CYS A 30 0.67 -1.12 5.63
CA CYS A 30 0.57 0.33 5.69
C CYS A 30 -0.68 0.78 6.46
N LYS A 31 -1.82 0.15 6.20
CA LYS A 31 -3.08 0.38 6.93
C LYS A 31 -2.95 0.09 8.43
N GLY A 32 -2.24 -0.98 8.79
CA GLY A 32 -1.91 -1.29 10.18
C GLY A 32 -1.09 -0.18 10.85
N GLU A 33 -0.01 0.26 10.20
CA GLU A 33 0.85 1.34 10.70
C GLU A 33 0.09 2.67 10.81
N LEU A 34 -0.72 3.05 9.81
CA LEU A 34 -1.52 4.29 9.86
C LEU A 34 -2.55 4.28 11.00
N ASN A 35 -3.19 3.13 11.26
CA ASN A 35 -4.10 2.99 12.39
C ASN A 35 -3.34 3.14 13.73
N PHE A 36 -2.12 2.61 13.82
CA PHE A 36 -1.25 2.82 14.97
C PHE A 36 -0.90 4.31 15.14
N PHE A 37 -0.52 5.01 14.06
CA PHE A 37 -0.21 6.45 14.09
C PHE A 37 -1.40 7.31 14.51
N ARG A 38 -2.60 6.99 14.03
CA ARG A 38 -3.84 7.66 14.43
C ARG A 38 -4.10 7.53 15.93
N LYS A 39 -3.98 6.30 16.46
CA LYS A 39 -4.15 6.03 17.89
C LYS A 39 -3.11 6.79 18.72
N LEU A 40 -1.85 6.74 18.30
CA LEU A 40 -0.76 7.47 18.96
C LEU A 40 -1.05 8.98 18.99
N SER A 41 -1.38 9.56 17.85
CA SER A 41 -1.72 10.97 17.70
C SER A 41 -2.90 11.39 18.59
N SER A 42 -3.98 10.59 18.63
CA SER A 42 -5.13 10.89 19.49
C SER A 42 -4.79 10.92 20.99
N GLY A 43 -3.83 10.09 21.44
CA GLY A 43 -3.36 10.10 22.83
C GLY A 43 -2.51 11.32 23.17
N TYR A 44 -1.72 11.84 22.22
CA TYR A 44 -0.86 13.00 22.43
C TYR A 44 -1.58 14.35 22.31
N ILE A 45 -2.61 14.47 21.46
CA ILE A 45 -3.37 15.72 21.29
C ILE A 45 -4.01 16.20 22.60
N CYS A 46 -4.41 15.28 23.48
CA CYS A 46 -4.97 15.62 24.79
C CYS A 46 -3.98 16.34 25.71
N ASN A 47 -2.66 16.20 25.47
CA ASN A 47 -1.63 16.65 26.41
C ASN A 47 -0.83 17.91 25.99
N ILE A 48 -0.94 18.40 24.75
CA ILE A 48 -0.06 19.48 24.26
C ILE A 48 -0.88 20.65 23.69
N LYS A 49 -1.08 21.69 24.50
CA LYS A 49 -1.59 23.00 24.03
C LYS A 49 -0.48 23.71 23.25
N GLY A 50 -0.62 23.80 21.91
CA GLY A 50 0.25 24.63 21.05
C GLY A 50 0.71 23.97 19.74
N LYS A 51 0.77 22.62 19.67
CA LYS A 51 1.11 21.85 18.44
C LYS A 51 -0.12 21.32 17.68
N ILE A 52 -1.32 21.74 18.09
CA ILE A 52 -2.61 21.17 17.67
C ILE A 52 -2.82 21.28 16.15
N SER A 53 -2.43 22.38 15.51
CA SER A 53 -2.66 22.61 14.07
C SER A 53 -1.86 21.67 13.16
N ASN A 54 -0.57 21.45 13.46
CA ASN A 54 0.27 20.52 12.68
C ASN A 54 -0.17 19.07 12.87
N LEU A 55 -0.59 18.74 14.09
CA LEU A 55 -1.03 17.39 14.45
C LEU A 55 -2.40 17.07 13.83
N GLN A 56 -3.30 18.06 13.72
CA GLN A 56 -4.55 17.95 12.97
C GLN A 56 -4.30 17.73 11.47
N LEU A 57 -3.36 18.48 10.87
CA LEU A 57 -3.01 18.30 9.45
C LEU A 57 -2.46 16.89 9.19
N LEU A 58 -1.60 16.39 10.08
CA LEU A 58 -1.04 15.05 10.00
C LEU A 58 -2.12 13.95 10.13
N LEU A 59 -3.08 14.14 11.03
CA LEU A 59 -4.23 13.24 11.16
C LEU A 59 -5.07 13.21 9.88
N GLN A 60 -5.39 14.38 9.31
CA GLN A 60 -6.13 14.47 8.06
C GLN A 60 -5.40 13.77 6.90
N ARG A 61 -4.08 13.93 6.80
CA ARG A 61 -3.27 13.22 5.81
C ARG A 61 -3.30 11.70 6.02
N THR A 62 -3.16 11.26 7.27
CA THR A 62 -3.24 9.84 7.65
C THR A 62 -4.59 9.24 7.25
N GLU A 63 -5.70 9.93 7.53
CA GLU A 63 -7.05 9.49 7.18
C GLU A 63 -7.29 9.47 5.67
N MET A 64 -6.78 10.47 4.95
CA MET A 64 -6.82 10.48 3.49
C MET A 64 -6.06 9.29 2.90
N LEU A 65 -4.87 9.02 3.40
CA LEU A 65 -4.05 7.90 2.94
C LEU A 65 -4.69 6.54 3.29
N GLU A 66 -5.30 6.39 4.47
CA GLU A 66 -6.05 5.18 4.86
C GLU A 66 -7.20 4.89 3.87
N ARG A 67 -7.92 5.94 3.41
CA ARG A 67 -8.97 5.80 2.39
C ARG A 67 -8.41 5.36 1.05
N LYS A 68 -7.34 5.99 0.57
CA LYS A 68 -6.70 5.62 -0.71
C LYS A 68 -6.19 4.19 -0.68
N ILE A 69 -5.51 3.78 0.40
CA ILE A 69 -5.04 2.41 0.59
C ILE A 69 -6.20 1.42 0.56
N LYS A 70 -7.33 1.74 1.20
CA LYS A 70 -8.52 0.88 1.17
C LYS A 70 -9.07 0.71 -0.25
N GLU A 71 -9.12 1.79 -1.03
CA GLU A 71 -9.56 1.76 -2.42
C GLU A 71 -8.61 0.93 -3.30
N ALA A 72 -7.31 1.18 -3.20
CA ALA A 72 -6.28 0.40 -3.89
C ALA A 72 -6.33 -1.08 -3.53
N SER A 73 -6.55 -1.44 -2.25
CA SER A 73 -6.72 -2.84 -1.83
C SER A 73 -7.90 -3.52 -2.53
N LEU A 74 -9.00 -2.79 -2.79
CA LEU A 74 -10.14 -3.31 -3.54
C LEU A 74 -9.76 -3.53 -5.02
N HIS A 75 -9.05 -2.58 -5.64
CA HIS A 75 -8.60 -2.70 -7.01
C HIS A 75 -7.61 -3.86 -7.20
N VAL A 76 -6.62 -3.99 -6.32
CA VAL A 76 -5.65 -5.09 -6.30
C VAL A 76 -6.37 -6.44 -6.10
N THR A 77 -7.33 -6.51 -5.18
CA THR A 77 -8.11 -7.74 -4.95
C THR A 77 -8.95 -8.11 -6.18
N ALA A 78 -9.58 -7.14 -6.84
CA ALA A 78 -10.33 -7.37 -8.06
C ALA A 78 -9.42 -7.82 -9.21
N TYR A 79 -8.19 -7.28 -9.28
CA TYR A 79 -7.20 -7.67 -10.25
C TYR A 79 -6.66 -9.09 -10.02
N LEU A 80 -6.41 -9.49 -8.77
CA LEU A 80 -6.06 -10.88 -8.43
C LEU A 80 -7.13 -11.88 -8.88
N LYS A 81 -8.40 -11.59 -8.61
CA LYS A 81 -9.53 -12.42 -9.07
C LYS A 81 -9.62 -12.51 -10.60
N PHE A 82 -9.16 -11.48 -11.30
CA PHE A 82 -9.08 -11.48 -12.75
C PHE A 82 -7.89 -12.31 -13.26
N LEU A 83 -6.76 -12.30 -12.56
CA LEU A 83 -5.57 -13.07 -12.92
C LEU A 83 -5.69 -14.58 -12.66
N GLU A 84 -6.37 -14.99 -11.57
CA GLU A 84 -6.51 -16.40 -11.19
C GLU A 84 -6.92 -17.35 -12.32
N PRO A 85 -7.99 -17.08 -13.11
CA PRO A 85 -8.36 -17.95 -14.22
C PRO A 85 -7.33 -17.95 -15.37
N ILE A 86 -6.62 -16.84 -15.60
CA ILE A 86 -5.63 -16.70 -16.68
C ILE A 86 -4.38 -17.54 -16.39
N ILE A 87 -3.99 -17.64 -15.13
CA ILE A 87 -2.86 -18.47 -14.69
C ILE A 87 -3.19 -19.97 -14.81
N LEU A 88 -4.44 -20.35 -14.53
CA LEU A 88 -4.89 -21.74 -14.58
C LEU A 88 -5.10 -22.24 -16.02
N ASP A 89 -5.40 -21.33 -16.95
CA ASP A 89 -5.58 -21.63 -18.37
C ASP A 89 -4.86 -20.58 -19.25
N SER A 90 -3.54 -20.73 -19.36
CA SER A 90 -2.64 -19.83 -20.09
C SER A 90 -2.82 -19.82 -21.61
N THR A 91 -3.83 -20.52 -22.13
CA THR A 91 -4.17 -20.51 -23.57
C THR A 91 -4.95 -19.25 -23.99
N GLN A 92 -5.38 -18.44 -23.02
CA GLN A 92 -6.01 -17.16 -23.28
C GLN A 92 -4.98 -16.12 -23.76
N ASN A 93 -5.27 -15.53 -24.91
CA ASN A 93 -4.45 -14.47 -25.49
C ASN A 93 -4.33 -13.30 -24.50
N ILE A 94 -3.14 -13.10 -23.92
CA ILE A 94 -2.90 -11.99 -22.99
C ILE A 94 -3.11 -10.68 -23.73
N SER A 95 -4.19 -9.99 -23.41
CA SER A 95 -4.49 -8.70 -24.03
C SER A 95 -3.56 -7.61 -23.50
N ILE A 96 -3.22 -6.64 -24.37
CA ILE A 96 -2.53 -5.38 -23.99
C ILE A 96 -3.26 -4.68 -22.82
N LEU A 97 -4.57 -4.87 -22.70
CA LEU A 97 -5.38 -4.33 -21.60
C LEU A 97 -4.95 -4.90 -20.23
N LEU A 98 -4.52 -6.17 -20.15
CA LEU A 98 -4.02 -6.76 -18.90
C LEU A 98 -2.75 -6.05 -18.45
N LEU A 99 -1.82 -5.80 -19.39
CA LEU A 99 -0.55 -5.15 -19.13
C LEU A 99 -0.75 -3.71 -18.67
N ASN A 100 -1.59 -2.95 -19.39
CA ASN A 100 -1.91 -1.57 -19.01
C ASN A 100 -2.52 -1.51 -17.60
N LYS A 101 -3.47 -2.40 -17.31
CA LYS A 101 -4.08 -2.48 -15.97
C LYS A 101 -3.05 -2.83 -14.88
N HIS A 102 -2.06 -3.66 -15.19
CA HIS A 102 -0.98 -3.97 -14.24
C HIS A 102 -0.13 -2.73 -13.95
N LEU A 103 0.30 -2.03 -15.00
CA LEU A 103 1.15 -0.84 -14.90
C LEU A 103 0.43 0.32 -14.18
N ASP A 104 -0.86 0.50 -14.45
CA ASP A 104 -1.67 1.51 -13.75
C ASP A 104 -1.74 1.22 -12.24
N LEU A 105 -1.95 -0.05 -11.87
CA LEU A 105 -1.95 -0.48 -10.47
C LEU A 105 -0.56 -0.35 -9.84
N GLU A 106 0.50 -0.74 -10.54
CA GLU A 106 1.87 -0.61 -10.05
C GLU A 106 2.19 0.85 -9.69
N ASN A 107 1.86 1.78 -10.60
CA ASN A 107 2.05 3.20 -10.35
C ASN A 107 1.22 3.70 -9.16
N GLU A 108 -0.06 3.33 -9.09
CA GLU A 108 -0.93 3.69 -7.97
C GLU A 108 -0.34 3.22 -6.62
N ILE A 109 0.12 1.97 -6.56
CA ILE A 109 0.70 1.36 -5.36
C ILE A 109 2.01 2.03 -4.96
N ASN A 110 2.90 2.29 -5.93
CA ASN A 110 4.18 2.94 -5.66
C ASN A 110 3.98 4.35 -5.09
N ILE A 111 3.06 5.13 -5.66
CA ILE A 111 2.69 6.45 -5.13
C ILE A 111 2.17 6.33 -3.68
N LEU A 112 1.35 5.33 -3.38
CA LEU A 112 0.85 5.14 -2.02
C LEU A 112 1.94 4.76 -1.02
N PHE A 113 2.94 3.96 -1.44
CA PHE A 113 4.08 3.64 -0.61
C PHE A 113 4.98 4.85 -0.37
N GLU A 114 5.18 5.70 -1.36
CA GLU A 114 5.91 6.97 -1.20
C GLU A 114 5.17 7.93 -0.26
N ASP A 115 3.86 8.13 -0.45
CA ASP A 115 3.00 8.92 0.43
C ASP A 115 3.07 8.39 1.88
N PHE A 116 3.07 7.07 2.04
CA PHE A 116 3.20 6.43 3.34
C PHE A 116 4.56 6.69 4.00
N GLN A 117 5.66 6.56 3.25
CA GLN A 117 7.00 6.87 3.78
C GLN A 117 7.10 8.34 4.20
N TYR A 118 6.52 9.25 3.43
CA TYR A 118 6.49 10.66 3.77
C TYR A 118 5.74 10.92 5.09
N VAL A 119 4.54 10.35 5.27
CA VAL A 119 3.79 10.46 6.52
C VAL A 119 4.56 9.86 7.70
N LYS A 120 5.19 8.70 7.51
CA LYS A 120 6.02 8.05 8.53
C LYS A 120 7.20 8.94 8.94
N GLN A 121 7.85 9.59 7.98
CA GLN A 121 8.93 10.54 8.24
C GLN A 121 8.43 11.81 8.94
N GLU A 122 7.25 12.32 8.64
CA GLU A 122 6.69 13.46 9.40
C GLU A 122 6.42 13.10 10.87
N ILE A 123 6.03 11.85 11.15
CA ILE A 123 5.75 11.36 12.50
C ILE A 123 7.03 11.13 13.31
N PHE A 124 8.02 10.46 12.72
CA PHE A 124 9.25 10.04 13.43
C PHE A 124 10.46 10.93 13.17
N GLY A 125 10.50 11.63 12.04
CA GLY A 125 11.56 12.55 11.64
C GLY A 125 11.50 13.90 12.35
N ALA A 126 10.37 14.21 13.00
CA ALA A 126 10.38 15.14 14.12
C ALA A 126 11.20 14.51 15.25
N GLN A 127 12.52 14.71 15.22
CA GLN A 127 13.38 14.52 16.38
C GLN A 127 12.98 15.53 17.47
N ASP A 128 11.81 15.33 18.06
CA ASP A 128 11.43 15.96 19.31
C ASP A 128 12.07 15.10 20.42
N PRO A 129 13.06 15.62 21.17
CA PRO A 129 13.73 14.86 22.22
C PRO A 129 12.79 14.41 23.36
N LEU A 130 11.52 14.82 23.32
CA LEU A 130 10.51 14.53 24.33
C LEU A 130 9.89 13.12 24.23
N ILE A 131 10.02 12.40 23.11
CA ILE A 131 9.51 11.01 23.01
C ILE A 131 10.43 10.03 23.77
N LEU A 132 11.69 10.42 24.05
CA LEU A 132 12.66 9.60 24.79
C LEU A 132 12.84 10.01 26.27
N THR A 133 12.32 11.16 26.69
CA THR A 133 12.42 11.60 28.09
C THR A 133 11.10 11.47 28.82
N LYS A 134 10.78 10.26 29.27
CA LYS A 134 10.10 9.97 30.55
C LYS A 134 9.99 8.45 30.76
N ALA A 135 11.14 7.83 30.96
CA ALA A 135 11.25 6.57 31.69
C ALA A 135 12.18 6.82 32.88
N HIS A 136 11.68 7.53 33.89
CA HIS A 136 12.23 7.61 35.24
C HIS A 136 11.08 7.50 36.22
#